data_AF-A0A924FV63-F1
#
_entry.id   AF-A0A924FV63-F1
#
_cell.length_a   1.000
_cell.length_b   1.000
_cell.length_c   1.000
_cell.angle_alpha   90.00
_cell.angle_beta   90.00
_cell.angle_gamma   90.00
#
_symmetry.space_group_name_H-M   'P 1'
#
loop_
_entity.id
_entity.type
_entity.pdbx_description
1 polymer ?
#
loop_
_entity_poly.entity_id
_entity_poly.type
_entity_poly.pdbx_seq_one_letter_code
_entity_poly.pdbx_strand_id
1 'polypeptide(L)'
;MVLREDMVKSYDILPGRRPESESVIAQWMQCRDHDALVNGIIHSDEFRSRCHQAILAQANMFGSDVLNIARTASIRLTANLRTLGLSEQV
;
A
#
# COMPACT_ATOMS: atom_id res chain seq x y z
N MET A 1 5.82 19.90 5.16
CA MET A 1 6.69 19.21 6.13
C MET A 1 5.83 18.23 6.90
N VAL A 2 6.19 16.95 6.90
CA VAL A 2 5.43 15.89 7.56
C VAL A 2 5.70 15.91 9.06
N LEU A 3 4.65 15.88 9.88
CA LEU A 3 4.80 15.72 11.32
C LEU A 3 5.05 14.26 11.67
N ARG A 4 5.89 14.02 12.68
CA ARG A 4 6.22 12.65 13.14
C ARG A 4 4.97 11.85 13.51
N GLU A 5 4.02 12.49 14.19
CA GLU A 5 2.77 11.84 14.59
C GLU A 5 1.95 11.38 13.38
N ASP A 6 1.88 12.21 12.33
CA ASP A 6 1.18 11.86 11.09
C ASP A 6 1.90 10.73 10.35
N MET A 7 3.24 10.74 10.33
CA MET A 7 4.03 9.64 9.75
C MET A 7 3.76 8.31 10.45
N VAL A 8 3.79 8.30 11.79
CA VAL A 8 3.54 7.10 12.59
C VAL A 8 2.11 6.60 12.39
N LYS A 9 1.12 7.50 12.36
CA LYS A 9 -0.29 7.15 12.06
C LYS A 9 -0.42 6.55 10.66
N SER A 10 0.19 7.15 9.64
CA SER A 10 0.15 6.61 8.27
C SER A 10 0.80 5.23 8.19
N TYR A 11 1.89 4.99 8.91
CA TYR A 11 2.55 3.68 8.96
C TYR A 11 1.70 2.62 9.68
N ASP A 12 1.01 3.02 10.75
CA ASP A 12 0.10 2.14 11.49
C ASP A 12 -1.13 1.78 10.65
N ILE A 13 -1.68 2.73 9.89
CA ILE A 13 -2.88 2.52 9.06
C ILE A 13 -2.57 1.72 7.79
N LEU A 14 -1.49 2.08 7.08
CA LEU A 14 -1.21 1.54 5.74
C LEU A 14 -0.49 0.16 5.85
N PRO A 15 0.77 0.08 6.32
CA PRO A 15 1.40 -1.19 6.67
C PRO A 15 0.71 -2.01 7.77
N GLY A 16 -0.18 -1.42 8.58
CA GLY A 16 -0.81 -2.14 9.68
C GLY A 16 0.15 -2.41 10.84
N ARG A 17 1.20 -1.60 11.00
CA ARG A 17 2.22 -1.77 12.06
C ARG A 17 2.99 -0.50 12.34
N ARG A 18 3.71 -0.50 13.46
CA ARG A 18 4.68 0.55 13.77
C ARG A 18 5.93 0.46 12.90
N PRO A 19 6.58 1.61 12.60
CA PRO A 19 7.91 1.64 11.96
C PRO A 19 8.94 0.83 12.76
N GLU A 20 9.90 0.21 12.07
CA GLU A 20 10.90 -0.69 12.68
C GLU A 20 11.94 0.06 13.51
N SER A 21 12.19 1.32 13.15
CA SER A 21 13.28 2.10 13.72
C SER A 21 13.05 3.60 13.51
N GLU A 22 13.77 4.40 14.29
CA GLU A 22 13.84 5.85 14.09
C GLU A 22 14.46 6.23 12.73
N SER A 23 15.30 5.37 12.13
CA SER A 23 15.86 5.63 10.81
C SER A 23 14.79 5.58 9.72
N VAL A 24 13.83 4.65 9.82
CA VAL A 24 12.67 4.59 8.90
C VAL A 24 11.80 5.84 9.09
N ILE A 25 11.56 6.25 10.34
CA ILE A 25 10.82 7.49 10.63
C ILE A 25 11.51 8.69 10.00
N ALA A 26 12.82 8.85 10.24
CA ALA A 26 13.60 9.96 9.71
C ALA A 26 13.60 9.99 8.18
N GLN A 27 13.69 8.83 7.51
CA GLN A 27 13.63 8.73 6.06
C GLN A 27 12.31 9.25 5.51
N TRP A 28 11.18 8.80 6.06
CA TRP A 28 9.85 9.21 5.59
C TRP A 28 9.47 10.63 6.00
N MET A 29 10.06 11.16 7.09
CA MET A 29 9.90 12.56 7.47
C MET A 29 10.58 13.54 6.50
N GLN A 30 11.46 13.06 5.60
CA GLN A 30 12.03 13.88 4.53
C GLN A 30 11.04 14.14 3.39
N CYS A 31 9.87 13.48 3.37
CA CYS A 31 8.82 13.77 2.40
C CYS A 31 8.36 15.24 2.51
N ARG A 32 8.15 15.87 1.36
CA ARG A 32 7.78 17.29 1.24
C ARG A 32 6.44 17.58 1.94
N ASP A 33 5.48 16.67 1.75
CA ASP A 33 4.11 16.77 2.25
C ASP A 33 3.54 15.37 2.57
N HIS A 34 2.34 15.36 3.16
CA HIS A 34 1.67 14.14 3.59
C HIS A 34 1.23 13.27 2.41
N ASP A 35 0.88 13.88 1.27
CA ASP A 35 0.48 13.14 0.07
C ASP A 35 1.66 12.35 -0.49
N ALA A 36 2.85 12.96 -0.56
CA ALA A 36 4.08 12.29 -0.98
C ALA A 36 4.47 11.14 -0.03
N LEU A 37 4.25 11.30 1.28
CA LEU A 37 4.44 10.23 2.26
C LEU A 37 3.49 9.06 1.98
N VAL A 38 2.19 9.33 1.90
CA VAL A 38 1.17 8.30 1.69
C VAL A 38 1.39 7.59 0.35
N ASN A 39 1.67 8.34 -0.70
CA ASN A 39 1.95 7.80 -2.02
C ASN A 39 3.19 6.90 -2.02
N GLY A 40 4.26 7.33 -1.36
CA GLY A 40 5.47 6.51 -1.22
C GLY A 40 5.23 5.23 -0.42
N ILE A 41 4.44 5.28 0.66
CA ILE A 41 4.08 4.08 1.44
C ILE A 41 3.23 3.12 0.61
N ILE A 42 2.19 3.60 -0.10
CA ILE A 42 1.30 2.76 -0.93
C ILE A 42 2.07 2.09 -2.07
N HIS A 43 3.09 2.76 -2.62
CA HIS A 43 3.93 2.20 -3.67
C HIS A 43 5.11 1.38 -3.16
N SER A 44 5.33 1.28 -1.85
CA SER A 44 6.39 0.46 -1.27
C SER A 44 6.12 -1.04 -1.44
N ASP A 45 7.19 -1.82 -1.61
CA ASP A 45 7.10 -3.28 -1.70
C ASP A 45 6.54 -3.90 -0.42
N GLU A 46 6.80 -3.26 0.72
CA GLU A 46 6.24 -3.69 2.00
C GLU A 46 4.71 -3.64 1.99
N PHE A 47 4.13 -2.50 1.63
CA PHE A 47 2.68 -2.34 1.58
C PHE A 47 2.06 -3.32 0.59
N ARG A 48 2.66 -3.46 -0.60
CA ARG A 48 2.22 -4.43 -1.62
C ARG A 48 2.24 -5.87 -1.10
N SER A 49 3.33 -6.28 -0.46
CA SER A 49 3.49 -7.63 0.11
C SER A 49 2.44 -7.90 1.18
N ARG A 50 2.19 -6.94 2.06
CA ARG A 50 1.17 -7.06 3.12
C ARG A 50 -0.24 -7.13 2.58
N CYS A 51 -0.58 -6.29 1.60
CA CYS A 51 -1.86 -6.38 0.91
C CYS A 51 -2.03 -7.75 0.25
N HIS A 52 -0.99 -8.25 -0.42
CA HIS A 52 -1.03 -9.56 -1.05
C HIS A 52 -1.26 -10.68 -0.01
N GLN A 53 -0.55 -10.67 1.10
CA GLN A 53 -0.75 -11.63 2.19
C GLN A 53 -2.15 -11.54 2.80
N ALA A 54 -2.69 -10.34 3.01
CA ALA A 54 -4.04 -10.15 3.52
C ALA A 54 -5.10 -10.69 2.56
N ILE A 55 -4.92 -10.47 1.26
CA ILE A 55 -5.80 -11.02 0.20
C ILE A 55 -5.72 -12.55 0.20
N LEU A 56 -4.51 -13.13 0.26
CA LEU A 56 -4.33 -14.59 0.32
C LEU A 56 -4.94 -15.20 1.59
N ALA A 57 -4.79 -14.53 2.74
CA ALA A 57 -5.38 -14.97 4.00
C ALA A 57 -6.91 -14.95 3.94
N GLN A 58 -7.51 -13.89 3.39
CA GLN A 58 -8.97 -13.83 3.17
C GLN A 58 -9.44 -14.85 2.12
N ALA A 59 -8.69 -15.02 1.04
CA ALA A 59 -8.96 -16.02 0.02
C ALA A 59 -9.07 -17.45 0.58
N ASN A 60 -8.16 -17.81 1.50
CA ASN A 60 -8.20 -19.10 2.19
C ASN A 60 -9.44 -19.24 3.10
N MET A 61 -10.03 -18.12 3.53
CA MET A 61 -11.21 -18.08 4.40
C MET A 61 -12.54 -18.15 3.63
N PHE A 62 -12.57 -17.73 2.35
CA PHE A 62 -13.81 -17.62 1.57
C PHE A 62 -13.96 -18.61 0.40
N GLY A 63 -13.00 -19.52 0.19
CA GLY A 63 -13.08 -20.53 -0.88
C GLY A 63 -12.87 -19.95 -2.29
N SER A 64 -12.76 -20.84 -3.29
CA SER A 64 -12.20 -20.52 -4.63
C SER A 64 -12.92 -19.40 -5.40
N ASP A 65 -14.18 -19.13 -5.04
CA ASP A 65 -15.01 -18.13 -5.72
C ASP A 65 -14.59 -16.69 -5.40
N VAL A 66 -14.19 -16.42 -4.15
CA VAL A 66 -13.72 -15.08 -3.76
C VAL A 66 -12.33 -14.78 -4.34
N LEU A 67 -11.49 -15.80 -4.49
CA LEU A 67 -10.21 -15.69 -5.20
C LEU A 67 -10.40 -15.27 -6.66
N ASN A 68 -11.40 -15.85 -7.35
CA ASN A 68 -11.71 -15.48 -8.72
C ASN A 68 -12.22 -14.04 -8.79
N ILE A 69 -13.10 -13.62 -7.86
CA ILE A 69 -13.60 -12.23 -7.80
C ILE A 69 -12.45 -11.24 -7.53
N ALA A 70 -11.58 -11.52 -6.56
CA ALA A 70 -10.43 -10.67 -6.23
C ALA A 70 -9.43 -10.58 -7.39
N ARG A 71 -9.16 -11.70 -8.09
CA ARG A 71 -8.31 -11.73 -9.29
C ARG A 71 -8.92 -10.91 -10.42
N THR A 72 -10.22 -11.07 -10.69
CA THR A 72 -10.91 -10.29 -11.72
C THR A 72 -10.96 -8.80 -11.36
N ALA A 73 -11.16 -8.45 -10.09
CA ALA A 73 -11.13 -7.08 -9.61
C ALA A 73 -9.73 -6.47 -9.75
N SER A 74 -8.67 -7.19 -9.39
CA SER A 74 -7.28 -6.75 -9.56
C SER A 74 -6.92 -6.52 -11.03
N ILE A 75 -7.30 -7.43 -11.93
CA ILE A 75 -7.07 -7.28 -13.38
C ILE A 75 -7.81 -6.05 -13.92
N ARG A 76 -9.07 -5.84 -13.51
CA ARG A 76 -9.84 -4.66 -13.92
C ARG A 76 -9.27 -3.37 -13.37
N LEU A 77 -8.79 -3.36 -12.12
CA LEU A 77 -8.15 -2.20 -11.53
C LEU A 77 -6.86 -1.84 -12.29
N THR A 78 -6.00 -2.82 -12.58
CA THR A 78 -4.77 -2.61 -13.37
C THR A 78 -5.08 -2.15 -14.80
N ALA A 79 -6.12 -2.70 -15.44
CA ALA A 79 -6.55 -2.27 -16.77
C ALA A 79 -7.10 -0.85 -16.78
N ASN A 80 -7.89 -0.47 -15.77
CA ASN A 80 -8.42 0.88 -15.61
C ASN A 80 -7.32 1.91 -15.32
N LEU A 81 -6.34 1.55 -14.50
CA LEU A 81 -5.18 2.41 -14.23
C LEU A 81 -4.32 2.62 -15.49
N ARG A 82 -4.20 1.62 -16.37
CA ARG A 82 -3.56 1.77 -17.69
C ARG A 82 -4.34 2.68 -18.64
N THR A 83 -5.67 2.52 -18.71
CA THR A 83 -6.51 3.35 -19.59
C THR A 83 -6.59 4.80 -19.13
N LEU A 84 -6.37 5.07 -17.84
CA LEU A 84 -6.24 6.41 -17.28
C LEU A 84 -4.82 7.01 -17.40
N GLY A 85 -3.88 6.31 -18.06
CA GLY A 85 -2.50 6.80 -18.25
C GLY A 85 -1.64 6.78 -16.98
N LEU A 86 -2.10 6.14 -15.91
CA LEU A 86 -1.43 6.10 -14.59
C LEU A 86 -0.46 4.91 -14.43
N SER A 87 -0.18 4.18 -15.52
CA SER A 87 0.63 2.96 -15.51
C SER A 87 2.01 3.10 -16.15
N GLU A 88 2.40 4.29 -16.61
CA GLU A 88 3.75 4.54 -17.13
C GLU A 88 4.63 5.18 -16.06
N GLN A 89 5.14 4.35 -15.15
CA GLN A 89 6.41 4.52 -14.42
C GLN A 89 6.64 3.29 -13.53
N VAL A 90 7.13 2.22 -14.15
CA VAL A 90 7.95 1.18 -13.50
C VAL A 90 9.28 1.18 -14.21
#